data_AF-A0A2V9ANV9-F1
#
_entry.id   AF-A0A2V9ANV9-F1
#
_cell.length_a   1.000
_cell.length_b   1.000
_cell.length_c   1.000
_cell.angle_alpha   90.00
_cell.angle_beta   90.00
_cell.angle_gamma   90.00
#
_symmetry.space_group_name_H-M   'P 1'
#
loop_
_entity.id
_entity.type
_entity.pdbx_description
1 polymer ?
#
loop_
_entity_poly.entity_id
_entity_poly.type
_entity_poly.pdbx_seq_one_letter_code
_entity_poly.pdbx_strand_id
1 'polypeptide(L)'
;MRALLEGNREESLQACEELRKATFRDPEGIYYLARQLSYLGEQDWALETLSRAITHGFFCYPAMVRDPWLDALRMRPGFTALLRQANNLQREAAAAFTAGGGETLLGLRPEAY
;
A
#
# COMPACT_ATOMS: atom_id res chain seq x y z
N MET A 1 10.91 6.94 9.64
CA MET A 1 10.96 8.17 8.82
C MET A 1 11.97 9.23 9.28
N ARG A 2 12.27 9.45 10.58
CA ARG A 2 13.26 10.47 11.03
C ARG A 2 14.60 10.40 10.26
N ALA A 3 15.31 9.27 10.36
CA ALA A 3 16.61 9.06 9.71
C ALA A 3 16.55 9.23 8.17
N LEU A 4 15.43 8.85 7.55
CA LEU A 4 15.19 9.07 6.12
C LEU A 4 15.19 10.57 5.77
N LEU A 5 14.48 11.37 6.57
CA LEU A 5 14.36 12.82 6.35
C LEU A 5 15.67 13.55 6.68
N GLU A 6 16.46 13.02 7.61
CA GLU A 6 17.81 13.50 7.94
C GLU A 6 18.85 13.07 6.89
N GLY A 7 18.46 12.28 5.87
CA GLY A 7 19.37 11.78 4.83
C GLY A 7 20.29 10.64 5.30
N ASN A 8 20.11 10.14 6.51
CA ASN A 8 20.88 9.03 7.06
C ASN A 8 20.35 7.69 6.52
N ARG A 9 20.83 7.31 5.33
CA ARG A 9 20.42 6.09 4.62
C ARG A 9 20.59 4.83 5.47
N GLU A 10 21.74 4.67 6.11
CA GLU A 10 22.09 3.44 6.84
C GLU A 10 21.16 3.23 8.04
N GLU A 11 20.99 4.26 8.87
CA GLU A 11 20.05 4.21 10.01
C GLU A 11 18.60 4.01 9.53
N SER A 12 18.23 4.59 8.40
CA SER A 12 16.91 4.41 7.78
C SER A 12 16.66 2.96 7.38
N LEU A 13 17.66 2.30 6.77
CA LEU A 13 17.58 0.88 6.40
C LEU A 13 17.55 -0.02 7.63
N GLN A 14 18.37 0.27 8.64
CA GLN A 14 18.36 -0.47 9.89
C GLN A 14 16.98 -0.40 10.56
N ALA A 15 16.38 0.78 10.64
CA ALA A 15 15.03 0.94 11.17
C ALA A 15 13.97 0.20 10.34
N CYS A 16 14.11 0.16 9.01
CA CYS A 16 13.21 -0.63 8.16
C CYS A 16 13.32 -2.12 8.44
N GLU A 17 14.53 -2.65 8.60
CA GLU A 17 14.76 -4.07 8.85
C GLU A 17 14.22 -4.49 10.23
N GLU A 18 14.41 -3.67 11.25
CA GLU A 18 13.83 -3.92 12.58
C GLU A 18 12.30 -3.92 12.56
N LEU A 19 11.68 -2.99 11.82
CA LEU A 19 10.23 -2.97 11.65
C LEU A 19 9.71 -4.18 10.87
N ARG A 20 10.49 -4.67 9.90
CA ARG A 20 10.14 -5.86 9.10
C ARG A 20 10.15 -7.15 9.93
N LYS A 21 11.09 -7.26 10.88
CA LYS A 21 11.20 -8.37 11.85
C LYS A 21 10.16 -8.29 12.97
N ALA A 22 9.72 -7.08 13.32
CA ALA A 22 8.68 -6.90 14.31
C ALA A 22 7.37 -7.56 13.86
N THR A 23 6.56 -8.02 14.81
CA THR A 23 5.18 -8.48 14.53
C THR A 23 4.27 -7.27 14.31
N PHE A 24 4.55 -6.51 13.26
CA PHE A 24 3.76 -5.38 12.85
C PHE A 24 2.66 -5.87 11.91
N ARG A 25 1.39 -5.69 12.29
CA ARG A 25 0.22 -6.23 11.59
C ARG A 25 -0.62 -5.18 10.88
N ASP A 26 -0.41 -3.91 11.18
CA ASP A 26 -1.17 -2.85 10.54
C ASP A 26 -0.78 -2.74 9.06
N PRO A 27 -1.70 -3.02 8.12
CA PRO A 27 -1.36 -3.06 6.72
C PRO A 27 -1.02 -1.68 6.15
N GLU A 28 -1.51 -0.58 6.76
CA GLU A 28 -1.12 0.77 6.38
C GLU A 28 0.34 1.04 6.74
N GLY A 29 0.78 0.79 7.98
CA GLY A 29 2.19 0.97 8.33
C GLY A 29 3.13 0.05 7.54
N ILE A 30 2.70 -1.17 7.16
CA ILE A 30 3.47 -2.04 6.24
C ILE A 30 3.59 -1.37 4.86
N TYR A 31 2.52 -0.73 4.36
CA TYR A 31 2.58 0.04 3.13
C TYR A 31 3.58 1.21 3.23
N TYR A 32 3.59 1.96 4.33
CA TYR A 32 4.57 3.02 4.55
C TYR A 32 6.01 2.50 4.61
N LEU A 33 6.22 1.31 5.17
CA LEU A 33 7.53 0.64 5.14
C LEU A 33 7.94 0.30 3.69
N ALA A 34 7.03 -0.23 2.88
CA ALA A 34 7.30 -0.51 1.47
C ALA A 34 7.68 0.77 0.68
N ARG A 35 7.02 1.89 0.95
CA ARG A 35 7.36 3.20 0.36
C ARG A 35 8.78 3.63 0.76
N GLN A 36 9.13 3.50 2.03
CA GLN A 36 10.45 3.88 2.53
C GLN A 36 11.55 3.01 1.90
N LEU A 37 11.34 1.69 1.81
CA LEU A 37 12.27 0.77 1.14
C LEU A 37 12.44 1.09 -0.35
N SER A 38 11.33 1.38 -1.05
CA SER A 38 11.35 1.76 -2.46
C SER A 38 12.09 3.08 -2.70
N TYR A 39 11.85 4.09 -1.86
CA TYR A 39 12.57 5.37 -1.92
C TYR A 39 14.07 5.19 -1.65
N LEU A 40 14.41 4.27 -0.74
CA LEU A 40 15.80 3.86 -0.50
C LEU A 40 16.35 2.97 -1.63
N GLY A 41 15.58 2.58 -2.65
CA GLY A 41 16.08 1.76 -3.74
C GLY A 41 16.22 0.27 -3.42
N GLU A 42 15.74 -0.19 -2.26
CA GLU A 42 15.68 -1.61 -1.89
C GLU A 42 14.47 -2.27 -2.54
N GLN A 43 14.52 -2.40 -3.87
CA GLN A 43 13.35 -2.73 -4.69
C GLN A 43 12.73 -4.10 -4.36
N ASP A 44 13.56 -5.13 -4.13
CA ASP A 44 13.07 -6.47 -3.87
C ASP A 44 12.36 -6.55 -2.50
N TRP A 45 12.94 -5.94 -1.48
CA TRP A 45 12.32 -5.83 -0.15
C TRP A 45 11.07 -4.95 -0.17
N ALA A 46 11.07 -3.88 -0.97
CA ALA A 46 9.90 -3.04 -1.15
C ALA A 46 8.73 -3.81 -1.79
N LEU A 47 9.00 -4.65 -2.80
CA LEU A 47 7.99 -5.50 -3.44
C LEU A 47 7.43 -6.55 -2.47
N GLU A 48 8.28 -7.25 -1.72
CA GLU A 48 7.85 -8.21 -0.70
C GLU A 48 6.96 -7.53 0.35
N THR A 49 7.40 -6.37 0.84
CA THR A 49 6.68 -5.61 1.87
C THR A 49 5.35 -5.07 1.33
N LEU A 50 5.31 -4.57 0.10
CA LEU A 50 4.08 -4.12 -0.54
C LEU A 50 3.09 -5.28 -0.74
N SER A 51 3.59 -6.46 -1.13
CA SER A 51 2.76 -7.65 -1.23
C SER A 51 2.14 -8.02 0.11
N ARG A 52 2.90 -7.92 1.22
CA ARG A 52 2.38 -8.14 2.57
C ARG A 52 1.28 -7.13 2.91
N ALA A 53 1.48 -5.84 2.63
CA ALA A 53 0.47 -4.81 2.89
C ALA A 53 -0.86 -5.12 2.17
N ILE A 54 -0.78 -5.49 0.89
CA ILE A 54 -1.96 -5.87 0.09
C ILE A 54 -2.67 -7.10 0.68
N THR A 55 -1.92 -8.16 1.00
CA THR A 55 -2.47 -9.38 1.60
C THR A 55 -3.13 -9.13 2.95
N HIS A 56 -2.63 -8.17 3.73
CA HIS A 56 -3.20 -7.78 5.02
C HIS A 56 -4.34 -6.74 4.90
N GLY A 57 -4.75 -6.35 3.70
CA GLY A 57 -5.95 -5.54 3.46
C GLY A 57 -5.70 -4.09 3.04
N PHE A 58 -4.45 -3.65 2.90
CA PHE A 58 -4.15 -2.34 2.33
C PHE A 58 -4.06 -2.45 0.80
N PHE A 59 -5.21 -2.41 0.13
CA PHE A 59 -5.33 -2.45 -1.34
C PHE A 59 -5.86 -1.12 -1.91
N CYS A 60 -5.48 0.01 -1.32
CA CYS A 60 -5.82 1.36 -1.80
C CYS A 60 -5.13 1.68 -3.14
N TYR A 61 -5.63 1.09 -4.24
CA TYR A 61 -5.01 1.14 -5.56
C TYR A 61 -4.72 2.57 -6.07
N PRO A 62 -5.64 3.56 -5.96
CA PRO A 62 -5.35 4.93 -6.37
C PRO A 62 -4.15 5.55 -5.66
N ALA A 63 -3.95 5.25 -4.37
CA ALA A 63 -2.79 5.73 -3.63
C ALA A 63 -1.50 5.10 -4.17
N MET A 64 -1.48 3.78 -4.34
CA MET A 64 -0.31 3.05 -4.87
C MET A 64 0.09 3.49 -6.28
N VAL A 65 -0.89 3.78 -7.15
CA VAL A 65 -0.64 4.25 -8.52
C VAL A 65 -0.01 5.64 -8.53
N ARG A 66 -0.40 6.52 -7.61
CA ARG A 66 0.02 7.93 -7.60
C ARG A 66 1.20 8.23 -6.69
N ASP A 67 1.62 7.28 -5.87
CA ASP A 67 2.67 7.50 -4.88
C ASP A 67 4.07 7.62 -5.52
N PRO A 68 4.71 8.79 -5.47
CA PRO A 68 6.03 8.97 -6.08
C PRO A 68 7.12 8.17 -5.37
N TRP A 69 6.93 7.75 -4.10
CA TRP A 69 7.93 6.95 -3.40
C TRP A 69 8.00 5.51 -3.93
N LEU A 70 7.04 5.10 -4.75
CA LEU A 70 7.02 3.80 -5.44
C LEU A 70 7.59 3.87 -6.86
N ASP A 71 8.12 5.03 -7.29
CA ASP A 71 8.55 5.22 -8.68
C ASP A 71 9.70 4.28 -9.09
N ALA A 72 10.59 3.94 -8.15
CA ALA A 72 11.65 2.95 -8.37
C ALA A 72 11.10 1.55 -8.74
N LEU A 73 9.84 1.24 -8.40
CA LEU A 73 9.21 -0.04 -8.68
C LEU A 73 8.42 -0.07 -9.99
N ARG A 74 8.17 1.09 -10.62
CA ARG A 74 7.23 1.21 -11.77
C ARG A 74 7.60 0.30 -12.95
N MET A 75 8.90 0.10 -13.17
CA MET A 75 9.44 -0.76 -14.23
C MET A 75 9.56 -2.24 -13.84
N ARG A 76 9.27 -2.61 -12.58
CA ARG A 76 9.36 -3.98 -12.10
C ARG A 76 8.08 -4.75 -12.44
N PRO A 77 8.16 -5.90 -13.13
CA PRO A 77 6.96 -6.71 -13.44
C PRO A 77 6.16 -7.13 -12.20
N GLY A 78 6.87 -7.40 -11.09
CA GLY A 78 6.25 -7.72 -9.80
C GLY A 78 5.35 -6.59 -9.29
N PHE A 79 5.74 -5.33 -9.48
CA PHE A 79 4.92 -4.19 -9.08
C PHE A 79 3.63 -4.10 -9.90
N THR A 80 3.71 -4.32 -11.23
CA THR A 80 2.53 -4.35 -12.09
C THR A 80 1.56 -5.46 -11.70
N ALA A 81 2.06 -6.62 -11.26
CA ALA A 81 1.23 -7.71 -10.76
C ALA A 81 0.52 -7.33 -9.45
N LEU A 82 1.24 -6.74 -8.50
CA LEU A 82 0.68 -6.26 -7.23
C LEU A 82 -0.39 -5.17 -7.43
N LEU A 83 -0.16 -4.21 -8.34
CA LEU A 83 -1.16 -3.20 -8.68
C LEU A 83 -2.43 -3.80 -9.29
N ARG A 84 -2.29 -4.82 -10.15
CA ARG A 84 -3.45 -5.56 -10.69
C ARG A 84 -4.23 -6.27 -9.57
N GLN A 85 -3.52 -6.93 -8.65
CA GLN A 85 -4.15 -7.57 -7.49
C GLN A 85 -4.91 -6.54 -6.62
N ALA A 86 -4.27 -5.42 -6.27
CA ALA A 86 -4.89 -4.37 -5.46
C ALA A 86 -6.13 -3.78 -6.15
N ASN A 87 -6.06 -3.54 -7.48
CA ASN A 87 -7.22 -3.05 -8.24
C ASN A 87 -8.39 -4.04 -8.21
N ASN A 88 -8.13 -5.35 -8.36
CA ASN A 88 -9.16 -6.37 -8.30
C ASN A 88 -9.82 -6.41 -6.92
N LEU A 89 -9.02 -6.46 -5.85
CA LEU A 89 -9.52 -6.45 -4.47
C LEU A 89 -10.36 -5.20 -4.17
N GLN A 90 -9.91 -4.03 -4.61
CA GLN A 90 -10.68 -2.80 -4.46
C GLN A 90 -12.02 -2.85 -5.19
N ARG A 91 -12.05 -3.38 -6.42
CA ARG A 91 -13.29 -3.51 -7.20
C ARG A 91 -14.25 -4.51 -6.55
N GLU A 92 -13.74 -5.62 -6.02
CA GLU A 92 -14.53 -6.60 -5.27
C GLU A 92 -15.12 -5.97 -4.01
N ALA A 93 -14.33 -5.23 -3.23
CA ALA A 93 -14.81 -4.52 -2.05
C ALA A 93 -15.89 -3.48 -2.40
N ALA A 94 -15.70 -2.70 -3.46
CA ALA A 94 -16.69 -1.73 -3.93
C ALA A 94 -17.99 -2.38 -4.42
N ALA A 95 -17.88 -3.50 -5.13
CA ALA A 95 -19.04 -4.28 -5.57
C ALA A 95 -19.81 -4.86 -4.38
N ALA A 96 -19.11 -5.41 -3.39
CA ALA A 96 -19.72 -5.93 -2.17
C ALA A 96 -20.42 -4.82 -1.37
N PHE A 97 -19.80 -3.64 -1.26
CA PHE A 97 -20.41 -2.47 -0.64
C PHE A 97 -21.72 -2.07 -1.32
N THR A 98 -21.70 -1.95 -2.65
CA THR A 98 -22.89 -1.58 -3.44
C THR A 98 -23.98 -2.65 -3.33
N ALA A 99 -23.63 -3.93 -3.47
CA ALA A 99 -24.56 -5.05 -3.38
C ALA A 99 -25.20 -5.16 -1.97
N GLY A 100 -24.49 -4.73 -0.93
CA GLY A 100 -24.98 -4.64 0.44
C GLY A 100 -25.84 -3.41 0.74
N GLY A 101 -26.16 -2.58 -0.25
CA GLY A 101 -26.88 -1.31 -0.05
C GLY A 101 -26.05 -0.28 0.71
N GLY A 102 -24.74 -0.25 0.47
CA GLY A 102 -23.79 0.59 1.17
C GLY A 102 -24.14 2.09 1.14
N GLU A 103 -24.73 2.59 0.07
CA GLU A 103 -25.22 3.96 -0.03
C GLU A 103 -26.28 4.25 1.03
N THR A 104 -27.21 3.29 1.25
CA THR A 104 -28.23 3.38 2.29
C THR A 104 -27.59 3.31 3.67
N LEU A 105 -26.59 2.45 3.86
CA LEU A 105 -25.82 2.36 5.11
C LEU A 105 -25.14 3.69 5.45
N LEU A 106 -24.64 4.41 4.45
CA LEU A 106 -24.05 5.74 4.60
C LEU A 106 -25.10 6.88 4.65
N GLY A 107 -26.40 6.57 4.57
CA GLY A 107 -27.48 7.56 4.59
C GLY A 107 -27.62 8.37 3.29
N LEU A 108 -26.95 7.96 2.22
CA LEU A 108 -27.07 8.56 0.90
C LEU A 108 -28.38 8.09 0.28
N ARG A 109 -29.38 8.98 0.21
CA ARG A 109 -30.61 8.71 -0.54
C ARG A 109 -30.35 9.05 -2.01
N PRO A 110 -30.82 8.22 -2.97
CA PRO A 110 -30.93 8.69 -4.34
C PRO A 110 -31.86 9.90 -4.33
N GLU A 111 -31.38 11.05 -4.80
CA GLU A 111 -32.24 12.21 -5.02
C GLU A 111 -33.31 11.79 -6.03
N ALA A 112 -34.55 11.66 -5.57
CA ALA A 112 -35.69 11.40 -6.43
C ALA A 112 -35.92 12.64 -7.30
N TYR A 113 -35.62 12.53 -8.59
CA TYR A 113 -36.06 13.47 -9.62
C TYR A 113 -37.39 13.01 -10.22
#